data_AF-A0AAV2V1Z7-F1
#
_entry.id   AF-A0AAV2V1Z7-F1
#
_cell.length_a   1.000
_cell.length_b   1.000
_cell.length_c   1.000
_cell.angle_alpha   90.00
_cell.angle_beta   90.00
_cell.angle_gamma   90.00
#
_symmetry.space_group_name_H-M   'P 1'
#
loop_
_entity.id
_entity.type
_entity.pdbx_description
1 polymer ?
#
loop_
_entity_poly.entity_id
_entity_poly.type
_entity_poly.pdbx_seq_one_letter_code
_entity_poly.pdbx_strand_id
1 'polypeptide(L)'
;MKKLSFAVKANMNKPPRVHVQSADKKTTYGSFQANNCDEFDAWNKLSPEETIELKHYMNNMSAIEHYFSTKALSEQKDFRIKLPNSFIGTIDEISKLCSEEDINLNVYDAMISAAIGQLKIKTASLPDDKKQQALMLLNQLGLSENVKSDVSLKIQAVFSELLSIHNKSEKLHQKSIVLFNKDKSISPKTIEEIAKGDLSTSKWLVSCAIEILLEEKPDIVQKILSDNDILFLWATPSLKNNRPIKELLDKLGSLNNSEMLSSKLNSMTDFS
;
A
#
# COMPACT_ATOMS: atom_id res chain seq x y z
N MET A 1 -8.24 28.20 10.50
CA MET A 1 -7.07 29.11 10.45
C MET A 1 -5.83 28.22 10.54
N LYS A 2 -4.76 28.47 9.77
CA LYS A 2 -3.52 27.65 9.84
C LYS A 2 -2.89 27.80 11.22
N LYS A 3 -2.60 26.68 11.90
CA LYS A 3 -2.01 26.67 13.25
C LYS A 3 -0.49 26.47 13.17
N LEU A 4 -0.01 25.79 12.14
CA LEU A 4 1.42 25.58 11.90
C LEU A 4 1.95 26.30 10.65
N SER A 5 3.25 26.58 10.66
CA SER A 5 4.05 26.97 9.49
C SER A 5 5.11 25.91 9.23
N PHE A 6 5.20 25.44 7.99
CA PHE A 6 6.19 24.43 7.59
C PHE A 6 7.24 25.07 6.69
N ALA A 7 8.48 25.15 7.17
CA ALA A 7 9.59 25.67 6.39
C ALA A 7 10.39 24.51 5.80
N VAL A 8 10.24 24.29 4.49
CA VAL A 8 10.98 23.25 3.76
C VAL A 8 12.32 23.78 3.32
N LYS A 9 13.41 23.18 3.80
CA LYS A 9 14.78 23.47 3.37
C LYS A 9 15.27 22.35 2.46
N ALA A 10 15.44 22.69 1.18
CA ALA A 10 16.04 21.79 0.20
C ALA A 10 17.53 21.54 0.52
N ASN A 11 17.98 20.31 0.29
CA ASN A 11 19.38 19.93 0.36
C ASN A 11 19.75 19.26 -0.97
N MET A 12 20.88 19.62 -1.57
CA MET A 12 21.28 19.11 -2.88
C MET A 12 21.55 17.60 -2.88
N ASN A 13 21.95 17.04 -1.72
CA ASN A 13 22.40 15.66 -1.59
C ASN A 13 21.55 14.82 -0.63
N LYS A 14 20.47 15.38 -0.06
CA LYS A 14 19.61 14.72 0.93
C LYS A 14 18.14 15.10 0.73
N PRO A 15 17.19 14.26 1.17
CA PRO A 15 15.79 14.63 1.23
C PRO A 15 15.58 15.97 1.96
N PRO A 16 14.62 16.81 1.52
CA PRO A 16 14.36 18.10 2.15
C PRO A 16 14.08 17.95 3.64
N ARG A 17 14.51 18.91 4.45
CA ARG A 17 14.18 18.95 5.88
C ARG A 17 13.02 19.90 6.10
N VAL A 18 11.99 19.42 6.79
CA VAL A 18 10.82 20.21 7.18
C VAL A 18 11.03 20.70 8.60
N HIS A 19 10.97 22.02 8.79
CA HIS A 19 10.93 22.63 10.12
C HIS A 19 9.49 22.97 10.48
N VAL A 20 9.03 22.46 11.63
CA VAL A 20 7.69 22.71 12.17
C VAL A 20 7.73 23.93 13.05
N GLN A 21 6.95 24.95 12.70
CA GLN A 21 6.96 26.25 13.37
C GLN A 21 5.56 26.69 13.76
N SER A 22 5.46 27.58 14.75
CA SER A 22 4.21 28.28 15.06
C SER A 22 3.71 29.06 13.85
N ALA A 23 2.41 29.34 13.78
CA ALA A 23 1.82 30.12 12.69
C ALA A 23 2.50 31.48 12.46
N ASP A 24 2.97 32.14 13.54
CA ASP A 24 3.69 33.41 13.50
C ASP A 24 5.20 33.28 13.23
N LYS A 25 5.69 32.04 13.07
CA LYS A 25 7.09 31.66 12.80
C LYS A 25 8.09 32.03 13.90
N LYS A 26 7.62 32.44 15.09
CA LYS A 26 8.52 32.80 16.21
C LYS A 26 9.10 31.60 16.91
N THR A 27 8.35 30.49 16.96
CA THR A 27 8.76 29.27 17.63
C THR A 27 9.00 28.19 16.59
N THR A 28 10.13 27.50 16.68
CA THR A 28 10.39 26.26 15.94
C THR A 28 10.30 25.10 16.92
N TYR A 29 9.31 24.22 16.72
CA TYR A 29 9.04 23.10 17.62
C TYR A 29 10.04 21.95 17.42
N GLY A 30 10.39 21.68 16.16
CA GLY A 30 11.30 20.61 15.76
C GLY A 30 11.47 20.53 14.24
N SER A 31 12.10 19.46 13.75
CA SER A 31 12.27 19.20 12.33
C SER A 31 12.45 17.72 12.01
N PHE A 32 12.09 17.32 10.79
CA PHE A 32 12.24 15.95 10.29
C PHE A 32 12.64 15.94 8.82
N GLN A 33 13.25 14.86 8.34
CA GLN A 33 13.46 14.64 6.92
C GLN A 33 12.16 14.27 6.21
N ALA A 34 11.95 14.79 5.01
CA ALA A 34 10.69 14.63 4.28
C ALA A 34 10.31 13.16 4.01
N ASN A 35 11.28 12.26 3.95
CA ASN A 35 11.12 10.81 3.76
C ASN A 35 11.22 10.01 5.06
N ASN A 36 11.29 10.67 6.20
CA ASN A 36 11.36 10.04 7.52
C ASN A 36 10.63 10.93 8.54
N CYS A 37 9.30 10.89 8.50
CA CYS A 37 8.45 11.71 9.37
C CYS A 37 8.59 11.34 10.86
N ASP A 38 8.98 10.09 11.15
CA ASP A 38 9.18 9.58 12.51
C ASP A 38 10.39 10.24 13.23
N GLU A 39 11.24 10.97 12.52
CA GLU A 39 12.33 11.78 13.12
C GLU A 39 11.78 12.92 14.01
N PHE A 40 10.50 13.31 13.85
CA PHE A 40 9.92 14.36 14.69
C PHE A 40 9.61 13.83 16.09
N ASP A 41 10.28 14.38 17.10
CA ASP A 41 10.20 13.96 18.50
C ASP A 41 9.45 14.96 19.41
N ALA A 42 9.20 16.17 18.92
CA ALA A 42 8.64 17.28 19.69
C ALA A 42 7.10 17.32 19.74
N TRP A 43 6.44 16.17 19.65
CA TRP A 43 4.97 16.04 19.68
C TRP A 43 4.35 16.62 20.95
N ASN A 44 5.03 16.47 22.09
CA ASN A 44 4.58 16.99 23.39
C ASN A 44 4.54 18.53 23.48
N LYS A 45 5.11 19.24 22.50
CA LYS A 45 5.09 20.71 22.43
C LYS A 45 3.92 21.26 21.61
N LEU A 46 3.16 20.38 20.96
CA LEU A 46 2.06 20.76 20.08
C LEU A 46 0.73 20.68 20.81
N SER A 47 -0.17 21.63 20.53
CA SER A 47 -1.58 21.49 20.88
C SER A 47 -2.23 20.32 20.12
N PRO A 48 -3.38 19.81 20.56
CA PRO A 48 -4.10 18.74 19.85
C PRO A 48 -4.36 19.09 18.38
N GLU A 49 -4.71 20.34 18.08
CA GLU A 49 -5.01 20.72 16.71
C GLU A 49 -3.76 20.99 15.87
N GLU A 50 -2.66 21.48 16.45
CA GLU A 50 -1.36 21.49 15.77
C GLU A 50 -0.88 20.07 15.47
N THR A 51 -1.15 19.12 16.36
CA THR A 51 -0.85 17.70 16.16
C THR A 51 -1.62 17.12 14.98
N ILE A 52 -2.93 17.37 14.90
CA ILE A 52 -3.77 16.96 13.77
C ILE A 52 -3.25 17.58 12.46
N GLU A 53 -2.97 18.89 12.46
CA GLU A 53 -2.44 19.57 11.26
C GLU A 53 -1.09 18.99 10.81
N LEU A 54 -0.20 18.66 11.75
CA LEU A 54 1.09 18.03 11.44
C LEU A 54 0.90 16.60 10.89
N LYS A 55 0.03 15.79 11.49
CA LYS A 55 -0.30 14.44 11.00
C LYS A 55 -0.83 14.48 9.57
N HIS A 56 -1.73 15.41 9.25
CA HIS A 56 -2.21 15.60 7.89
C HIS A 56 -1.09 15.97 6.91
N TYR A 57 -0.21 16.88 7.32
CA TYR A 57 0.93 17.27 6.50
C TYR A 57 1.86 16.07 6.20
N MET A 58 2.20 15.29 7.23
CA MET A 58 3.03 14.08 7.11
C MET A 58 2.35 13.00 6.26
N ASN A 59 1.06 12.73 6.49
CA ASN A 59 0.29 11.77 5.71
C ASN A 59 0.29 12.10 4.21
N ASN A 60 0.19 13.39 3.85
CA ASN A 60 0.29 13.77 2.45
C ASN A 60 1.69 13.58 1.88
N MET A 61 2.75 13.87 2.66
CA MET A 61 4.12 13.63 2.24
C MET A 61 4.40 12.14 2.00
N SER A 62 3.96 11.28 2.92
CA SER A 62 4.06 9.82 2.76
C SER A 62 3.31 9.33 1.53
N ALA A 63 2.13 9.88 1.24
CA ALA A 63 1.39 9.54 0.03
C ALA A 63 2.12 10.01 -1.24
N ILE A 64 2.69 11.22 -1.25
CA ILE A 64 3.51 11.71 -2.38
C ILE A 64 4.71 10.80 -2.62
N GLU A 65 5.45 10.45 -1.57
CA GLU A 65 6.60 9.56 -1.69
C GLU A 65 6.20 8.18 -2.22
N HIS A 66 5.11 7.61 -1.70
CA HIS A 66 4.61 6.30 -2.11
C HIS A 66 4.30 6.24 -3.61
N TYR A 67 3.64 7.27 -4.17
CA TYR A 67 3.21 7.25 -5.57
C TYR A 67 4.19 7.89 -6.57
N PHE A 68 5.05 8.81 -6.14
CA PHE A 68 5.90 9.62 -7.03
C PHE A 68 7.40 9.55 -6.70
N SER A 69 7.80 8.71 -5.75
CA SER A 69 9.17 8.56 -5.21
C SER A 69 9.66 9.70 -4.31
N THR A 70 10.73 9.42 -3.57
CA THR A 70 11.42 10.38 -2.71
C THR A 70 11.92 11.62 -3.46
N LYS A 71 12.20 11.53 -4.78
CA LYS A 71 12.62 12.70 -5.58
C LYS A 71 11.50 13.75 -5.67
N ALA A 72 10.24 13.33 -5.76
CA ALA A 72 9.10 14.24 -5.85
C ALA A 72 8.95 15.12 -4.60
N LEU A 73 9.46 14.67 -3.45
CA LEU A 73 9.50 15.49 -2.23
C LEU A 73 10.38 16.73 -2.40
N SER A 74 11.34 16.73 -3.31
CA SER A 74 12.18 17.91 -3.57
C SER A 74 11.54 18.95 -4.49
N GLU A 75 10.43 18.61 -5.14
CA GLU A 75 9.78 19.46 -6.16
C GLU A 75 8.84 20.51 -5.54
N GLN A 76 8.43 20.31 -4.28
CA GLN A 76 7.43 21.16 -3.63
C GLN A 76 8.03 21.90 -2.43
N LYS A 77 7.61 23.16 -2.27
CA LYS A 77 7.96 24.00 -1.10
C LYS A 77 6.91 23.98 0.00
N ASP A 78 5.70 23.52 -0.33
CA ASP A 78 4.58 23.34 0.58
C ASP A 78 3.81 22.10 0.12
N PHE A 79 3.74 21.07 0.95
CA PHE A 79 3.03 19.82 0.67
C PHE A 79 1.55 19.90 1.07
N ARG A 80 0.97 21.06 1.33
CA ARG A 80 -0.48 21.12 1.60
C ARG A 80 -1.29 21.04 0.31
N ILE A 81 -2.21 20.07 0.24
CA ILE A 81 -3.25 20.07 -0.81
C ILE A 81 -4.22 21.23 -0.56
N LYS A 82 -4.54 21.99 -1.61
CA LYS A 82 -5.54 23.06 -1.55
C LYS A 82 -6.94 22.48 -1.69
N LEU A 83 -7.71 22.51 -0.61
CA LEU A 83 -9.12 22.12 -0.55
C LEU A 83 -9.96 23.27 0.03
N PRO A 84 -11.30 23.26 -0.15
CA PRO A 84 -12.17 24.21 0.50
C PRO A 84 -12.00 24.18 2.03
N ASN A 85 -11.94 25.35 2.67
CA ASN A 85 -11.73 25.45 4.11
C ASN A 85 -12.79 24.70 4.93
N SER A 86 -14.04 24.67 4.46
CA SER A 86 -15.12 23.91 5.10
C SER A 86 -14.82 22.41 5.11
N PHE A 87 -14.32 21.87 4.00
CA PHE A 87 -13.97 20.46 3.88
C PHE A 87 -12.75 20.10 4.73
N ILE A 88 -11.74 20.96 4.76
CA ILE A 88 -10.59 20.80 5.67
C ILE A 88 -11.07 20.81 7.13
N GLY A 89 -11.97 21.74 7.50
CA GLY A 89 -12.55 21.77 8.83
C GLY A 89 -13.28 20.48 9.20
N THR A 90 -14.05 19.90 8.26
CA THR A 90 -14.70 18.59 8.47
C THR A 90 -13.68 17.47 8.63
N ILE A 91 -12.60 17.45 7.83
CA ILE A 91 -11.52 16.47 7.99
C ILE A 91 -10.86 16.61 9.37
N ASP A 92 -10.58 17.83 9.82
CA ASP A 92 -9.98 18.10 11.13
C ASP A 92 -10.89 17.62 12.27
N GLU A 93 -12.20 17.90 12.19
CA GLU A 93 -13.19 17.46 13.18
C GLU A 93 -13.32 15.93 13.24
N ILE A 94 -13.39 15.26 12.09
CA ILE A 94 -13.40 13.79 12.03
C ILE A 94 -12.08 13.23 12.55
N SER A 95 -10.94 13.83 12.20
CA SER A 95 -9.62 13.38 12.66
C SER A 95 -9.47 13.48 14.17
N LYS A 96 -10.11 14.48 14.80
CA LYS A 96 -10.20 14.58 16.25
C LYS A 96 -10.96 13.38 16.84
N LEU A 97 -12.15 13.09 16.31
CA LEU A 97 -12.95 11.93 16.74
C LEU A 97 -12.20 10.62 16.54
N CYS A 98 -11.54 10.44 15.38
CA CYS A 98 -10.72 9.27 15.10
C CYS A 98 -9.55 9.14 16.08
N SER A 99 -8.90 10.26 16.44
CA SER A 99 -7.79 10.24 17.40
C SER A 99 -8.21 9.83 18.82
N GLU A 100 -9.46 10.10 19.21
CA GLU A 100 -10.01 9.67 20.52
C GLU A 100 -10.18 8.14 20.61
N GLU A 101 -10.37 7.49 19.47
CA GLU A 101 -10.55 6.03 19.33
C GLU A 101 -9.29 5.31 18.78
N ASP A 102 -8.15 6.01 18.72
CA ASP A 102 -6.88 5.53 18.14
C ASP A 102 -6.99 5.07 16.65
N ILE A 103 -7.91 5.68 15.90
CA ILE A 103 -8.12 5.45 14.48
C ILE A 103 -7.29 6.45 13.67
N ASN A 104 -6.50 5.97 12.70
CA ASN A 104 -5.74 6.84 11.81
C ASN A 104 -6.53 7.20 10.55
N LEU A 105 -6.90 8.48 10.41
CA LEU A 105 -7.52 9.00 9.18
C LEU A 105 -6.46 9.50 8.18
N ASN A 106 -6.19 8.71 7.14
CA ASN A 106 -5.36 9.14 6.00
C ASN A 106 -6.16 9.32 4.71
N VAL A 107 -6.69 10.52 4.51
CA VAL A 107 -7.44 10.87 3.29
C VAL A 107 -6.55 11.05 2.04
N TYR A 108 -5.26 11.36 2.24
CA TYR A 108 -4.38 11.77 1.15
C TYR A 108 -3.96 10.60 0.26
N ASP A 109 -3.67 9.44 0.86
CA ASP A 109 -3.39 8.22 0.11
C ASP A 109 -4.57 7.87 -0.81
N ALA A 110 -5.78 7.83 -0.25
CA ALA A 110 -6.99 7.54 -1.00
C ALA A 110 -7.25 8.56 -2.13
N MET A 111 -7.03 9.85 -1.87
CA MET A 111 -7.19 10.91 -2.86
C MET A 111 -6.22 10.75 -4.04
N ILE A 112 -4.92 10.55 -3.76
CA ILE A 112 -3.89 10.40 -4.79
C ILE A 112 -4.12 9.09 -5.57
N SER A 113 -4.41 7.99 -4.88
CA SER A 113 -4.72 6.69 -5.49
C SER A 113 -5.92 6.79 -6.45
N ALA A 114 -7.01 7.41 -6.00
CA ALA A 114 -8.20 7.61 -6.81
C ALA A 114 -7.92 8.51 -8.03
N ALA A 115 -7.14 9.57 -7.87
CA ALA A 115 -6.74 10.44 -8.97
C ALA A 115 -5.93 9.68 -10.03
N ILE A 116 -4.93 8.90 -9.62
CA ILE A 116 -4.13 8.04 -10.51
C ILE A 116 -5.03 7.01 -11.21
N GLY A 117 -5.95 6.38 -10.46
CA GLY A 117 -6.91 5.43 -11.01
C GLY A 117 -7.78 6.05 -12.11
N GLN A 118 -8.31 7.25 -11.89
CA GLN A 118 -9.08 7.98 -12.90
C GLN A 118 -8.26 8.30 -14.14
N LEU A 119 -7.01 8.76 -13.98
CA LEU A 119 -6.11 9.02 -15.10
C LEU A 119 -5.88 7.76 -15.95
N LYS A 120 -5.64 6.61 -15.31
CA LYS A 120 -5.44 5.32 -15.98
C LYS A 120 -6.69 4.86 -16.73
N ILE A 121 -7.86 4.92 -16.09
CA ILE A 121 -9.15 4.52 -16.69
C ILE A 121 -9.43 5.37 -17.93
N LYS A 122 -9.29 6.70 -17.83
CA LYS A 122 -9.55 7.60 -18.95
C LYS A 122 -8.53 7.42 -20.07
N THR A 123 -7.26 7.17 -19.73
CA THR A 123 -6.22 6.83 -20.73
C THR A 123 -6.58 5.57 -21.51
N ALA A 124 -7.12 4.55 -20.85
CA ALA A 124 -7.54 3.30 -21.51
C ALA A 124 -8.71 3.49 -22.49
N SER A 125 -9.52 4.54 -22.30
CA SER A 125 -10.64 4.88 -23.18
C SER A 125 -10.24 5.74 -24.39
N LEU A 126 -8.97 6.13 -24.52
CA LEU A 126 -8.49 6.93 -25.65
C LEU A 126 -8.26 6.07 -26.91
N PRO A 127 -8.42 6.65 -28.12
CA PRO A 127 -7.99 6.04 -29.38
C PRO A 127 -6.48 5.78 -29.40
N ASP A 128 -6.00 4.80 -30.19
CA ASP A 128 -4.63 4.28 -30.09
C ASP A 128 -3.53 5.34 -30.21
N ASP A 129 -3.63 6.29 -31.13
CA ASP A 129 -2.65 7.38 -31.30
C ASP A 129 -2.57 8.28 -30.05
N LYS A 130 -3.71 8.66 -29.49
CA LYS A 130 -3.82 9.48 -28.27
C LYS A 130 -3.50 8.71 -27.00
N LYS A 131 -3.81 7.42 -26.99
CA LYS A 131 -3.51 6.50 -25.89
C LYS A 131 -2.01 6.32 -25.74
N GLN A 132 -1.26 6.14 -26.83
CA GLN A 132 0.20 6.06 -26.76
C GLN A 132 0.82 7.35 -26.23
N GLN A 133 0.34 8.51 -26.68
CA GLN A 133 0.76 9.82 -26.15
C GLN A 133 0.47 9.96 -24.65
N ALA A 134 -0.75 9.60 -24.22
CA ALA A 134 -1.15 9.66 -22.81
C ALA A 134 -0.36 8.67 -21.92
N LEU A 135 -0.07 7.47 -22.43
CA LEU A 135 0.78 6.50 -21.74
C LEU A 135 2.18 7.08 -21.55
N MET A 136 2.81 7.64 -22.60
CA MET A 136 4.12 8.29 -22.48
C MET A 136 4.16 9.37 -21.39
N LEU A 137 3.11 10.19 -21.25
CA LEU A 137 3.01 11.20 -20.18
C LEU A 137 2.93 10.56 -18.80
N LEU A 138 2.15 9.48 -18.65
CA LEU A 138 2.12 8.71 -17.41
C LEU A 138 3.47 8.02 -17.14
N ASN A 139 4.21 7.59 -18.17
CA ASN A 139 5.53 6.95 -18.03
C ASN A 139 6.55 7.92 -17.45
N GLN A 140 6.54 9.17 -17.90
CA GLN A 140 7.43 10.20 -17.40
C GLN A 140 7.27 10.46 -15.90
N LEU A 141 6.05 10.29 -15.38
CA LEU A 141 5.74 10.43 -13.95
C LEU A 141 5.95 9.13 -13.15
N GLY A 142 6.36 8.03 -13.79
CA GLY A 142 6.40 6.70 -13.15
C GLY A 142 5.01 6.10 -12.88
N LEU A 143 3.95 6.67 -13.48
CA LEU A 143 2.54 6.32 -13.24
C LEU A 143 1.94 5.41 -14.33
N SER A 144 2.58 5.30 -15.49
CA SER A 144 2.09 4.47 -16.61
C SER A 144 2.13 2.98 -16.29
N GLU A 145 3.15 2.62 -15.54
CA GLU A 145 3.22 1.34 -14.93
C GLU A 145 2.17 1.44 -13.83
N ASN A 146 1.21 0.54 -13.90
CA ASN A 146 1.07 -0.19 -12.66
C ASN A 146 2.50 -0.60 -12.30
N VAL A 147 3.06 -0.10 -11.22
CA VAL A 147 3.77 -1.01 -10.34
C VAL A 147 2.71 -2.02 -9.84
N LYS A 148 2.11 -2.79 -10.77
CA LYS A 148 2.29 -4.21 -10.74
C LYS A 148 3.80 -4.30 -10.58
N SER A 149 4.26 -4.47 -9.34
CA SER A 149 5.29 -5.47 -9.13
C SER A 149 5.02 -6.54 -10.18
N ASP A 150 5.98 -6.89 -11.02
CA ASP A 150 5.75 -7.87 -12.07
C ASP A 150 5.50 -9.24 -11.42
N VAL A 151 4.38 -9.35 -10.72
CA VAL A 151 3.88 -10.50 -10.01
C VAL A 151 3.40 -11.49 -11.04
N SER A 152 3.42 -11.19 -12.35
CA SER A 152 3.29 -12.22 -13.37
C SER A 152 4.35 -13.29 -13.16
N LEU A 153 5.63 -12.90 -13.00
CA LEU A 153 6.72 -13.84 -12.72
C LEU A 153 6.58 -14.48 -11.34
N LYS A 154 6.08 -13.75 -10.34
CA LYS A 154 5.85 -14.30 -8.98
C LYS A 154 4.70 -15.30 -8.94
N ILE A 155 3.61 -15.02 -9.65
CA ILE A 155 2.46 -15.91 -9.83
C ILE A 155 2.90 -17.15 -10.60
N GLN A 156 3.68 -17.00 -11.67
CA GLN A 156 4.27 -18.13 -12.39
C GLN A 156 5.12 -18.99 -11.46
N ALA A 157 5.97 -18.39 -10.62
CA ALA A 157 6.79 -19.12 -9.64
C ALA A 157 5.91 -19.88 -8.62
N VAL A 158 4.89 -19.23 -8.06
CA VAL A 158 3.91 -19.87 -7.14
C VAL A 158 3.24 -21.06 -7.82
N PHE A 159 2.75 -20.89 -9.04
CA PHE A 159 2.06 -21.97 -9.76
C PHE A 159 3.02 -23.06 -10.22
N SER A 160 4.26 -22.73 -10.54
CA SER A 160 5.33 -23.71 -10.85
C SER A 160 5.63 -24.59 -9.65
N GLU A 161 5.74 -24.00 -8.46
CA GLU A 161 5.91 -24.76 -7.22
C GLU A 161 4.66 -25.59 -6.89
N LEU A 162 3.47 -25.05 -7.16
CA LEU A 162 2.21 -25.76 -6.97
C LEU A 162 2.10 -27.01 -7.87
N LEU A 163 2.73 -27.03 -9.05
CA LEU A 163 2.71 -28.20 -9.93
C LEU A 163 3.28 -29.46 -9.24
N SER A 164 4.22 -29.27 -8.31
CA SER A 164 4.86 -30.33 -7.53
C SER A 164 4.02 -30.84 -6.35
N ILE A 165 2.90 -30.19 -6.03
CA ILE A 165 2.00 -30.60 -4.95
C ILE A 165 1.05 -31.72 -5.44
N HIS A 166 0.97 -32.80 -4.67
CA HIS A 166 0.04 -33.90 -4.93
C HIS A 166 -1.42 -33.43 -4.73
N ASN A 167 -2.33 -33.86 -5.61
CA ASN A 167 -3.75 -33.47 -5.63
C ASN A 167 -3.99 -31.95 -5.69
N LYS A 168 -3.08 -31.17 -6.30
CA LYS A 168 -3.15 -29.71 -6.42
C LYS A 168 -4.52 -29.15 -6.89
N SER A 169 -5.17 -29.78 -7.87
CA SER A 169 -6.48 -29.33 -8.37
C SER A 169 -7.58 -29.48 -7.31
N GLU A 170 -7.61 -30.60 -6.60
CA GLU A 170 -8.58 -30.86 -5.54
C GLU A 170 -8.33 -29.92 -4.36
N LYS A 171 -7.07 -29.74 -3.96
CA LYS A 171 -6.70 -28.80 -2.89
C LYS A 171 -7.07 -27.37 -3.24
N LEU A 172 -6.82 -26.92 -4.47
CA LEU A 172 -7.24 -25.58 -4.92
C LEU A 172 -8.75 -25.41 -4.87
N HIS A 173 -9.50 -26.43 -5.29
CA HIS A 173 -10.96 -26.42 -5.25
C HIS A 173 -11.48 -26.33 -3.81
N GLN A 174 -10.93 -27.14 -2.90
CA GLN A 174 -11.29 -27.07 -1.49
C GLN A 174 -10.96 -25.70 -0.88
N LYS A 175 -9.77 -25.14 -1.15
CA LYS A 175 -9.41 -23.80 -0.67
C LYS A 175 -10.27 -22.71 -1.29
N SER A 176 -10.69 -22.82 -2.55
CA SER A 176 -11.56 -21.82 -3.18
C SER A 176 -12.93 -21.75 -2.53
N ILE A 177 -13.48 -22.89 -2.13
CA ILE A 177 -14.75 -22.98 -1.38
C ILE A 177 -14.54 -22.41 0.03
N VAL A 178 -13.58 -22.94 0.78
CA VAL A 178 -13.38 -22.60 2.20
C VAL A 178 -12.98 -21.14 2.40
N LEU A 179 -12.05 -20.62 1.58
CA LEU A 179 -11.47 -19.29 1.80
C LEU A 179 -12.23 -18.17 1.10
N PHE A 180 -12.89 -18.46 -0.02
CA PHE A 180 -13.47 -17.44 -0.91
C PHE A 180 -14.93 -17.70 -1.32
N ASN A 181 -15.55 -18.78 -0.83
CA ASN A 181 -16.89 -19.23 -1.23
C ASN A 181 -17.04 -19.30 -2.76
N LYS A 182 -15.98 -19.80 -3.43
CA LYS A 182 -15.94 -20.02 -4.88
C LYS A 182 -15.98 -21.51 -5.17
N ASP A 183 -17.12 -21.98 -5.63
CA ASP A 183 -17.27 -23.32 -6.20
C ASP A 183 -16.74 -23.32 -7.64
N LYS A 184 -15.41 -23.38 -7.79
CA LYS A 184 -14.74 -23.41 -9.08
C LYS A 184 -13.62 -24.44 -9.07
N SER A 185 -13.77 -25.50 -9.86
CA SER A 185 -12.71 -26.48 -10.08
C SER A 185 -11.71 -25.98 -11.11
N ILE A 186 -10.41 -26.15 -10.82
CA ILE A 186 -9.32 -25.71 -11.69
C ILE A 186 -8.60 -26.94 -12.25
N SER A 187 -8.69 -27.13 -13.57
CA SER A 187 -8.09 -28.28 -14.23
C SER A 187 -6.55 -28.25 -14.13
N PRO A 188 -5.88 -29.42 -14.08
CA PRO A 188 -4.41 -29.48 -14.06
C PRO A 188 -3.76 -28.70 -15.21
N LYS A 189 -4.35 -28.78 -16.41
CA LYS A 189 -3.88 -28.07 -17.60
C LYS A 189 -3.93 -26.54 -17.41
N THR A 190 -4.99 -26.02 -16.79
CA THR A 190 -5.10 -24.60 -16.46
C THR A 190 -4.02 -24.15 -15.49
N ILE A 191 -3.67 -24.99 -14.51
CA ILE A 191 -2.58 -24.70 -13.56
C ILE A 191 -1.23 -24.63 -14.29
N GLU A 192 -0.99 -25.54 -15.24
CA GLU A 192 0.23 -25.54 -16.07
C GLU A 192 0.32 -24.30 -16.98
N GLU A 193 -0.79 -23.90 -17.61
CA GLU A 193 -0.84 -22.69 -18.44
C GLU A 193 -0.56 -21.42 -17.62
N ILE A 194 -1.05 -21.35 -16.37
CA ILE A 194 -0.70 -20.26 -15.45
C ILE A 194 0.78 -20.30 -15.05
N ALA A 195 1.31 -21.49 -14.75
CA ALA A 195 2.72 -21.68 -14.37
C ALA A 195 3.69 -21.24 -15.48
N LYS A 196 3.32 -21.46 -16.76
CA LYS A 196 4.09 -21.02 -17.93
C LYS A 196 3.96 -19.53 -18.26
N GLY A 197 2.96 -18.86 -17.67
CA GLY A 197 2.62 -17.48 -17.99
C GLY A 197 1.70 -17.32 -19.20
N ASP A 198 1.23 -18.42 -19.78
CA ASP A 198 0.34 -18.44 -20.94
C ASP A 198 -1.09 -17.99 -20.57
N LEU A 199 -1.47 -18.12 -19.30
CA LEU A 199 -2.80 -17.77 -18.80
C LEU A 199 -2.72 -16.88 -17.54
N SER A 200 -3.37 -15.72 -17.59
CA SER A 200 -3.54 -14.86 -16.42
C SER A 200 -4.57 -15.40 -15.44
N THR A 201 -4.42 -15.09 -14.15
CA THR A 201 -5.31 -15.60 -13.10
C THR A 201 -5.77 -14.53 -12.12
N SER A 202 -6.86 -14.80 -11.41
CA SER A 202 -7.46 -13.91 -10.40
C SER A 202 -6.75 -13.99 -9.05
N LYS A 203 -6.68 -12.86 -8.33
CA LYS A 203 -5.99 -12.75 -7.03
C LYS A 203 -6.45 -13.75 -5.97
N TRP A 204 -7.76 -14.08 -5.91
CA TRP A 204 -8.26 -15.08 -4.95
C TRP A 204 -7.67 -16.47 -5.22
N LEU A 205 -7.47 -16.84 -6.48
CA LEU A 205 -6.90 -18.13 -6.84
C LEU A 205 -5.40 -18.19 -6.53
N VAL A 206 -4.70 -17.07 -6.71
CA VAL A 206 -3.30 -16.91 -6.27
C VAL A 206 -3.19 -17.06 -4.75
N SER A 207 -4.10 -16.44 -3.99
CA SER A 207 -4.14 -16.56 -2.53
C SER A 207 -4.37 -18.01 -2.09
N CYS A 208 -5.28 -18.75 -2.72
CA CYS A 208 -5.44 -20.20 -2.48
C CYS A 208 -4.16 -21.01 -2.76
N ALA A 209 -3.46 -20.71 -3.86
CA ALA A 209 -2.22 -21.39 -4.20
C ALA A 209 -1.12 -21.13 -3.15
N ILE A 210 -0.98 -19.89 -2.70
CA ILE A 210 -0.03 -19.53 -1.63
C ILE A 210 -0.42 -20.20 -0.31
N GLU A 211 -1.72 -20.27 0.03
CA GLU A 211 -2.19 -20.98 1.23
C GLU A 211 -1.73 -22.45 1.25
N ILE A 212 -1.86 -23.15 0.13
CA ILE A 212 -1.42 -24.55 -0.02
C ILE A 212 0.09 -24.65 0.16
N LEU A 213 0.85 -23.74 -0.45
CA LEU A 213 2.31 -23.74 -0.33
C LEU A 213 2.77 -23.38 1.09
N LEU A 214 2.07 -22.52 1.81
CA LEU A 214 2.37 -22.25 3.22
C LEU A 214 2.14 -23.48 4.11
N GLU A 215 1.13 -24.30 3.79
CA GLU A 215 0.82 -25.53 4.53
C GLU A 215 1.83 -26.66 4.25
N GLU A 216 2.33 -26.78 3.01
CA GLU A 216 3.14 -27.94 2.60
C GLU A 216 4.62 -27.62 2.38
N LYS A 217 4.95 -26.37 2.03
CA LYS A 217 6.28 -25.92 1.59
C LYS A 217 6.59 -24.47 2.04
N PRO A 218 6.48 -24.13 3.34
CA PRO A 218 6.63 -22.75 3.83
C PRO A 218 7.97 -22.11 3.46
N ASP A 219 9.08 -22.87 3.51
CA ASP A 219 10.41 -22.39 3.14
C ASP A 219 10.50 -21.93 1.68
N ILE A 220 9.76 -22.57 0.78
CA ILE A 220 9.78 -22.24 -0.65
C ILE A 220 9.02 -20.94 -0.90
N VAL A 221 7.94 -20.68 -0.15
CA VAL A 221 7.21 -19.41 -0.24
C VAL A 221 8.15 -18.23 0.04
N GLN A 222 8.99 -18.32 1.07
CA GLN A 222 9.97 -17.26 1.40
C GLN A 222 11.11 -17.14 0.40
N LYS A 223 11.38 -18.17 -0.42
CA LYS A 223 12.39 -18.10 -1.49
C LYS A 223 11.85 -17.40 -2.74
N ILE A 224 10.57 -17.63 -3.07
CA ILE A 224 9.99 -17.14 -4.32
C ILE A 224 9.29 -15.78 -4.15
N LEU A 225 8.76 -15.50 -2.95
CA LEU A 225 8.05 -14.26 -2.60
C LEU A 225 8.82 -13.45 -1.56
N SER A 226 8.85 -12.13 -1.71
CA SER A 226 9.25 -11.24 -0.63
C SER A 226 8.16 -11.10 0.43
N ASP A 227 8.49 -10.58 1.61
CA ASP A 227 7.51 -10.34 2.68
C ASP A 227 6.33 -9.45 2.19
N ASN A 228 6.61 -8.45 1.37
CA ASN A 228 5.58 -7.58 0.80
C ASN A 228 4.71 -8.33 -0.23
N ASP A 229 5.28 -9.27 -0.99
CA ASP A 229 4.52 -10.09 -1.94
C ASP A 229 3.58 -11.05 -1.21
N ILE A 230 3.99 -11.63 -0.08
CA ILE A 230 3.15 -12.48 0.77
C ILE A 230 1.96 -11.67 1.29
N LEU A 231 2.20 -10.47 1.82
CA LEU A 231 1.11 -9.60 2.30
C LEU A 231 0.16 -9.18 1.16
N PHE A 232 0.70 -8.87 -0.02
CA PHE A 232 -0.09 -8.38 -1.15
C PHE A 232 -0.88 -9.47 -1.88
N LEU A 233 -0.27 -10.64 -2.13
CA LEU A 233 -0.87 -11.72 -2.92
C LEU A 233 -1.70 -12.69 -2.07
N TRP A 234 -1.41 -12.82 -0.78
CA TRP A 234 -2.07 -13.79 0.10
C TRP A 234 -2.90 -13.12 1.20
N ALA A 235 -2.31 -12.27 2.04
CA ALA A 235 -3.00 -11.71 3.19
C ALA A 235 -4.09 -10.70 2.79
N THR A 236 -3.80 -9.79 1.85
CA THR A 236 -4.75 -8.76 1.41
C THR A 236 -6.03 -9.35 0.81
N PRO A 237 -5.99 -10.33 -0.13
CA PRO A 237 -7.21 -10.97 -0.60
C PRO A 237 -7.99 -11.68 0.51
N SER A 238 -7.29 -12.32 1.46
CA SER A 238 -7.91 -13.02 2.58
C SER A 238 -8.66 -12.08 3.53
N LEU A 239 -8.03 -10.95 3.89
CA LEU A 239 -8.65 -9.90 4.70
C LEU A 239 -9.88 -9.30 4.01
N LYS A 240 -9.79 -9.03 2.71
CA LYS A 240 -10.93 -8.54 1.91
C LYS A 240 -12.10 -9.52 1.84
N ASN A 241 -11.87 -10.81 2.15
CA ASN A 241 -12.91 -11.82 2.25
C ASN A 241 -13.33 -12.11 3.71
N ASN A 242 -13.11 -11.16 4.62
CA ASN A 242 -13.49 -11.23 6.03
C ASN A 242 -12.85 -12.39 6.81
N ARG A 243 -11.68 -12.87 6.36
CA ARG A 243 -10.94 -13.87 7.14
C ARG A 243 -10.38 -13.22 8.40
N PRO A 244 -10.53 -13.85 9.59
CA PRO A 244 -9.99 -13.29 10.83
C PRO A 244 -8.47 -13.13 10.74
N ILE A 245 -7.97 -11.95 11.12
CA ILE A 245 -6.53 -11.66 11.12
C ILE A 245 -5.74 -12.66 11.98
N LYS A 246 -6.33 -13.10 13.09
CA LYS A 246 -5.70 -14.05 14.01
C LYS A 246 -5.29 -15.35 13.29
N GLU A 247 -6.13 -15.86 12.40
CA GLU A 247 -5.80 -17.06 11.60
C GLU A 247 -4.64 -16.82 10.64
N LEU A 248 -4.53 -15.60 10.10
CA LEU A 248 -3.41 -15.23 9.23
C LEU A 248 -2.11 -15.10 10.03
N LEU A 249 -2.17 -14.51 11.22
CA LEU A 249 -1.02 -14.38 12.13
C LEU A 249 -0.50 -15.76 12.58
N ASP A 250 -1.41 -16.66 12.96
CA ASP A 250 -1.04 -18.03 13.34
C ASP A 250 -0.29 -18.75 12.21
N LYS A 251 -0.69 -18.50 10.95
CA LYS A 251 -0.01 -19.05 9.77
C LYS A 251 1.30 -18.36 9.41
N LEU A 252 1.45 -17.07 9.72
CA LEU A 252 2.73 -16.38 9.58
C LEU A 252 3.75 -16.88 10.61
N GLY A 253 3.29 -17.44 11.73
CA GLY A 253 4.13 -18.00 12.79
C GLY A 253 5.10 -19.09 12.32
N SER A 254 4.81 -19.79 11.22
CA SER A 254 5.68 -20.84 10.66
C SER A 254 6.77 -20.31 9.71
N LEU A 255 6.88 -18.99 9.53
CA LEU A 255 7.85 -18.35 8.64
C LEU A 255 9.03 -17.75 9.40
N ASN A 256 10.22 -17.75 8.80
CA ASN A 256 11.45 -17.29 9.46
C ASN A 256 11.43 -15.79 9.86
N ASN A 257 10.58 -14.98 9.23
CA ASN A 257 10.41 -13.54 9.52
C ASN A 257 9.03 -13.24 10.15
N SER A 258 8.48 -14.19 10.89
CA SER A 258 7.11 -14.15 11.42
C SER A 258 6.81 -12.86 12.21
N GLU A 259 7.74 -12.37 13.03
CA GLU A 259 7.56 -11.14 13.83
C GLU A 259 7.41 -9.90 12.94
N MET A 260 8.26 -9.73 11.92
CA MET A 260 8.20 -8.59 10.99
C MET A 260 6.97 -8.66 10.07
N LEU A 261 6.58 -9.85 9.63
CA LEU A 261 5.37 -10.05 8.83
C LEU A 261 4.11 -9.81 9.65
N SER A 262 4.10 -10.25 10.92
CA SER A 262 2.98 -10.04 11.84
C SER A 262 2.80 -8.57 12.20
N SER A 263 3.90 -7.84 12.47
CA SER A 263 3.82 -6.40 12.75
C SER A 263 3.30 -5.62 11.54
N LYS A 264 3.77 -5.94 10.33
CA LYS A 264 3.23 -5.37 9.09
C LYS A 264 1.76 -5.73 8.88
N LEU A 265 1.36 -6.98 9.11
CA LEU A 265 -0.03 -7.40 8.92
C LEU A 265 -0.99 -6.69 9.90
N ASN A 266 -0.60 -6.54 11.17
CA ASN A 266 -1.36 -5.76 12.15
C ASN A 266 -1.49 -4.31 11.71
N SER A 267 -0.39 -3.71 11.24
CA SER A 267 -0.42 -2.35 10.66
C SER A 267 -1.22 -2.23 9.36
N MET A 268 -1.74 -3.31 8.77
CA MET A 268 -2.66 -3.26 7.62
C MET A 268 -4.13 -3.31 8.05
N THR A 269 -4.42 -3.84 9.23
CA THR A 269 -5.78 -3.95 9.80
C THR A 269 -6.13 -2.83 10.77
N ASP A 270 -5.13 -2.12 11.31
CA ASP A 270 -5.33 -0.84 12.01
C ASP A 270 -5.85 0.27 11.07
N PHE A 271 -6.08 -0.07 9.79
CA PHE A 271 -6.62 0.76 8.72
C PHE A 271 -7.89 0.18 8.06
N SER A 272 -8.60 -0.77 8.71
CA SER A 272 -9.89 -1.29 8.23
C SER A 272 -11.06 -0.84 9.11
#